data_AF-A0A2V6U1W0-F1
#
_entry.id   AF-A0A2V6U1W0-F1
#
_cell.length_a   1.000
_cell.length_b   1.000
_cell.length_c   1.000
_cell.angle_alpha   90.00
_cell.angle_beta   90.00
_cell.angle_gamma   90.00
#
_symmetry.space_group_name_H-M   'P 1'
#
loop_
_entity.id
_entity.type
_entity.pdbx_description
1 polymer ?
#
loop_
_entity_poly.entity_id
_entity_poly.type
_entity_poly.pdbx_seq_one_letter_code
_entity_poly.pdbx_strand_id
1 'polypeptide(L)'
;MAATVRGAIRELLEQTMVTIDALLEASDRELAMPSSHGCAQGKDAWTLITNDIDHEKIHTGQVLEARYESRITASPMERLVAEWLAERARFIGSLIGLTDEQFNRETAAGQWTYRVVAKHVLTLEQDSLKTMTADRAGRANSH
;
A
#
# COMPACT_ATOMS: atom_id res chain seq x y z
N MET A 1 13.28 7.27 11.21
CA MET A 1 11.95 7.31 11.84
C MET A 1 11.62 8.69 12.38
N ALA A 2 10.64 9.33 11.76
CA ALA A 2 10.01 10.54 12.23
C ALA A 2 9.38 10.39 13.63
N ALA A 3 9.36 11.47 14.40
CA ALA A 3 8.85 11.49 15.78
C ALA A 3 7.31 11.54 15.92
N THR A 4 6.56 11.51 14.80
CA THR A 4 5.09 11.58 14.81
C THR A 4 4.50 10.43 14.01
N VAL A 5 3.29 9.99 14.37
CA VAL A 5 2.57 8.93 13.63
C VAL A 5 2.40 9.31 12.16
N ARG A 6 2.00 10.55 11.86
CA ARG A 6 1.87 11.04 10.48
C ARG A 6 3.20 11.02 9.73
N GLY A 7 4.28 11.42 10.39
CA GLY A 7 5.63 11.38 9.81
C GLY A 7 6.09 9.95 9.53
N ALA A 8 5.87 9.04 10.47
CA ALA A 8 6.23 7.63 10.31
C ALA A 8 5.43 6.96 9.17
N ILE A 9 4.12 7.21 9.09
CA ILE A 9 3.29 6.72 7.97
C ILE A 9 3.84 7.22 6.63
N ARG A 10 4.23 8.50 6.54
CA ARG A 10 4.79 9.06 5.32
C ARG A 10 6.13 8.41 4.94
N GLU A 11 7.05 8.28 5.90
CA GLU A 11 8.35 7.63 5.70
C GLU A 11 8.16 6.17 5.22
N LEU A 12 7.20 5.44 5.79
CA LEU A 12 6.86 4.08 5.36
C LEU A 12 6.31 4.03 3.93
N LEU A 13 5.42 4.97 3.55
CA LEU A 13 4.86 5.03 2.19
C LEU A 13 5.93 5.39 1.15
N GLU A 14 6.80 6.34 1.46
CA GLU A 14 7.91 6.73 0.59
C GLU A 14 8.90 5.57 0.42
N GLN A 15 9.25 4.89 1.51
CA GLN A 15 10.13 3.70 1.48
C GLN A 15 9.48 2.53 0.73
N THR A 16 8.17 2.36 0.81
CA THR A 16 7.44 1.31 0.07
C THR A 16 7.68 1.43 -1.43
N MET A 17 7.64 2.65 -1.98
CA MET A 17 7.90 2.89 -3.40
C MET A 17 9.35 2.55 -3.77
N VAL A 18 10.32 2.98 -2.96
CA VAL A 18 11.74 2.66 -3.17
C VAL A 18 11.98 1.14 -3.17
N THR A 19 11.35 0.42 -2.25
CA THR A 19 11.45 -1.04 -2.16
C THR A 19 10.80 -1.71 -3.36
N ILE A 20 9.60 -1.27 -3.79
CA ILE A 20 8.92 -1.83 -4.98
C ILE A 20 9.78 -1.63 -6.23
N ASP A 21 10.31 -0.44 -6.46
CA ASP A 21 11.14 -0.14 -7.64
C ASP A 21 12.38 -1.05 -7.66
N ALA A 22 13.09 -1.18 -6.54
CA ALA A 22 14.25 -2.07 -6.43
C ALA A 22 13.91 -3.55 -6.67
N LEU A 23 12.75 -4.02 -6.19
CA LEU A 23 12.30 -5.39 -6.39
C LEU A 23 11.85 -5.67 -7.83
N LEU A 24 11.28 -4.69 -8.52
CA LEU A 24 10.88 -4.83 -9.92
C LEU A 24 12.07 -4.78 -10.88
N GLU A 25 13.17 -4.12 -10.49
CA GLU A 25 14.43 -4.13 -11.23
C GLU A 25 15.25 -5.41 -11.00
N ALA A 26 15.03 -6.11 -9.88
CA ALA A 26 15.72 -7.34 -9.55
C ALA A 26 15.29 -8.50 -10.45
N SER A 27 16.26 -9.29 -10.88
CA SER A 27 16.04 -10.52 -11.63
C SER A 27 15.84 -11.74 -10.71
N ASP A 28 15.11 -12.74 -11.18
CA ASP A 28 14.99 -14.05 -10.50
C ASP A 28 16.36 -14.67 -10.18
N ARG A 29 17.36 -14.41 -11.04
CA ARG A 29 18.73 -14.87 -10.81
C ARG A 29 19.36 -14.19 -9.59
N GLU A 30 19.18 -12.89 -9.43
CA GLU A 30 19.69 -12.15 -8.27
C GLU A 30 19.00 -12.59 -6.98
N LEU A 31 17.71 -12.90 -7.03
CA LEU A 31 16.97 -13.45 -5.88
C LEU A 31 17.54 -14.80 -5.41
N ALA A 32 18.09 -15.61 -6.32
CA ALA A 32 18.73 -16.89 -5.99
C ALA A 32 20.21 -16.75 -5.55
N MET A 33 20.80 -15.55 -5.58
CA MET A 33 22.20 -15.36 -5.18
C MET A 33 22.34 -15.38 -3.65
N PRO A 34 23.44 -15.95 -3.11
CA PRO A 34 23.72 -15.90 -1.68
C PRO A 34 23.75 -14.46 -1.15
N SER A 35 23.11 -14.24 -0.01
CA SER A 35 23.11 -12.95 0.67
C SER A 35 24.15 -12.95 1.80
N SER A 36 24.92 -11.86 1.88
CA SER A 36 25.85 -11.62 2.99
C SER A 36 25.16 -11.03 4.23
N HIS A 37 23.88 -10.67 4.12
CA HIS A 37 23.14 -10.04 5.21
C HIS A 37 22.74 -11.07 6.28
N GLY A 38 22.93 -10.73 7.56
CA GLY A 38 22.65 -11.66 8.67
C GLY A 38 21.19 -12.14 8.72
N CYS A 39 20.23 -11.30 8.33
CA CYS A 39 18.80 -11.67 8.28
C CYS A 39 18.48 -12.70 7.19
N ALA A 40 19.37 -12.92 6.22
CA ALA A 40 19.23 -13.99 5.25
C ALA A 40 19.57 -15.37 5.84
N GLN A 41 20.10 -15.44 7.06
CA GLN A 41 20.42 -16.68 7.77
C GLN A 41 21.35 -17.62 6.96
N GLY A 42 22.30 -17.04 6.22
CA GLY A 42 23.23 -17.77 5.36
C GLY A 42 22.62 -18.33 4.07
N LYS A 43 21.42 -17.89 3.69
CA LYS A 43 20.72 -18.29 2.46
C LYS A 43 20.84 -17.19 1.39
N ASP A 44 19.84 -17.09 0.53
CA ASP A 44 19.79 -16.22 -0.64
C ASP A 44 19.04 -14.90 -0.40
N ALA A 45 19.09 -14.01 -1.40
CA ALA A 45 18.38 -12.73 -1.37
C ALA A 45 16.85 -12.91 -1.30
N TRP A 46 16.29 -13.97 -1.91
CA TRP A 46 14.89 -14.33 -1.74
C TRP A 46 14.52 -14.54 -0.27
N THR A 47 15.31 -15.33 0.45
CA THR A 47 15.13 -15.55 1.89
C THR A 47 15.23 -14.23 2.65
N LEU A 48 16.18 -13.35 2.31
CA LEU A 48 16.29 -12.04 2.94
C LEU A 48 15.00 -11.22 2.80
N ILE A 49 14.52 -11.04 1.57
CA ILE A 49 13.36 -10.19 1.30
C ILE A 49 12.07 -10.80 1.88
N THR A 50 11.90 -12.12 1.78
CA THR A 50 10.74 -12.79 2.40
C THR A 50 10.79 -12.74 3.92
N ASN A 51 11.99 -12.78 4.52
CA ASN A 51 12.15 -12.56 5.96
C ASN A 51 11.72 -11.13 6.36
N ASP A 52 12.04 -10.11 5.56
CA ASP A 52 11.61 -8.73 5.85
C ASP A 52 10.07 -8.59 5.78
N ILE A 53 9.42 -9.23 4.78
CA ILE A 53 7.95 -9.29 4.69
C ILE A 53 7.35 -9.95 5.94
N ASP A 54 7.91 -11.08 6.37
CA ASP A 54 7.42 -11.77 7.56
C ASP A 54 7.68 -10.97 8.85
N HIS A 55 8.76 -10.20 8.88
CA HIS A 55 9.08 -9.29 9.98
C HIS A 55 8.05 -8.17 10.12
N GLU A 56 7.59 -7.59 9.02
CA GLU A 56 6.49 -6.61 9.02
C GLU A 56 5.18 -7.21 9.54
N LYS A 57 4.85 -8.46 9.17
CA LYS A 57 3.65 -9.14 9.68
C LYS A 57 3.72 -9.36 11.19
N ILE A 58 4.88 -9.79 11.70
CA ILE A 58 5.11 -9.99 13.14
C ILE A 58 4.91 -8.67 13.89
N HIS A 59 5.53 -7.59 13.43
CA HIS A 59 5.43 -6.30 14.10
C HIS A 59 4.07 -5.63 13.92
N THR A 60 3.36 -5.90 12.83
CA THR A 60 1.94 -5.54 12.70
C THR A 60 1.12 -6.23 13.79
N GLY A 61 1.33 -7.53 14.00
CA GLY A 61 0.71 -8.29 15.09
C GLY A 61 1.01 -7.67 16.47
N GLN A 62 2.29 -7.38 16.74
CA GLN A 62 2.72 -6.74 17.99
C GLN A 62 2.03 -5.38 18.23
N VAL A 63 1.92 -4.53 17.20
CA VAL A 63 1.24 -3.23 17.31
C VAL A 63 -0.25 -3.42 17.59
N LEU A 64 -0.91 -4.35 16.89
CA LEU A 64 -2.34 -4.61 17.10
C LEU A 64 -2.64 -5.17 18.49
N GLU A 65 -1.83 -6.11 18.97
CA GLU A 65 -1.92 -6.67 20.32
C GLU A 65 -1.72 -5.58 21.39
N ALA A 66 -0.66 -4.78 21.27
CA ALA A 66 -0.40 -3.69 22.21
C ALA A 66 -1.53 -2.66 22.25
N ARG A 67 -2.13 -2.34 21.10
CA ARG A 67 -3.31 -1.45 21.03
C ARG A 67 -4.52 -2.04 21.72
N TYR A 68 -4.78 -3.34 21.54
CA TYR A 68 -5.87 -4.04 22.19
C TYR A 68 -5.71 -4.02 23.72
N GLU A 69 -4.54 -4.43 24.22
CA GLU A 69 -4.22 -4.44 25.66
C GLU A 69 -4.31 -3.03 26.28
N SER A 70 -3.87 -2.01 25.54
CA SER A 70 -3.93 -0.61 25.97
C SER A 70 -5.29 0.06 25.74
N ARG A 71 -6.28 -0.67 25.19
CA ARG A 71 -7.62 -0.14 24.83
C ARG A 71 -7.58 1.08 23.90
N ILE A 72 -6.58 1.15 23.01
CA ILE A 72 -6.42 2.24 22.05
C ILE A 72 -7.24 1.94 20.79
N THR A 73 -8.51 2.32 20.83
CA THR A 73 -9.46 2.15 19.72
C THR A 73 -9.35 3.27 18.70
N ALA A 74 -9.37 2.93 17.42
CA ALA A 74 -9.50 3.92 16.35
C ALA A 74 -10.90 4.55 16.39
N SER A 75 -10.96 5.86 16.19
CA SER A 75 -12.20 6.56 15.85
C SER A 75 -12.73 6.10 14.49
N PRO A 76 -14.02 6.36 14.17
CA PRO A 76 -14.57 6.02 12.86
C PRO A 76 -13.76 6.59 11.68
N MET A 77 -13.27 7.82 11.79
CA MET A 77 -12.45 8.44 10.74
C MET A 77 -11.08 7.78 10.60
N GLU A 78 -10.41 7.46 11.71
CA GLU A 78 -9.12 6.76 11.70
C GLU A 78 -9.25 5.36 11.08
N ARG A 79 -10.36 4.65 11.38
CA ARG A 79 -10.69 3.38 10.75
C ARG A 79 -10.85 3.52 9.24
N LEU A 80 -11.64 4.51 8.78
CA LEU A 80 -11.83 4.77 7.35
C LEU A 80 -10.49 5.02 6.64
N VAL A 81 -9.59 5.80 7.24
CA VAL A 81 -8.26 6.07 6.67
C VAL A 81 -7.40 4.80 6.60
N ALA A 82 -7.40 3.99 7.66
CA ALA A 82 -6.63 2.73 7.69
C ALA A 82 -7.15 1.72 6.64
N GLU A 83 -8.47 1.54 6.56
CA GLU A 83 -9.09 0.65 5.56
C GLU A 83 -8.86 1.17 4.14
N TRP A 84 -8.94 2.49 3.91
CA TRP A 84 -8.63 3.07 2.61
C TRP A 84 -7.21 2.77 2.15
N LEU A 85 -6.24 2.87 3.06
CA LEU A 85 -4.84 2.55 2.75
C LEU A 85 -4.67 1.07 2.41
N ALA A 86 -5.28 0.18 3.19
CA ALA A 86 -5.21 -1.26 2.95
C ALA A 86 -5.81 -1.66 1.59
N GLU A 87 -6.98 -1.12 1.24
CA GLU A 87 -7.61 -1.39 -0.06
C GLU A 87 -6.81 -0.78 -1.22
N ARG A 88 -6.23 0.40 -1.05
CA ARG A 88 -5.34 1.01 -2.05
C ARG A 88 -4.14 0.11 -2.33
N ALA A 89 -3.46 -0.36 -1.29
CA ALA A 89 -2.31 -1.27 -1.43
C ALA A 89 -2.71 -2.59 -2.10
N ARG A 90 -3.86 -3.17 -1.72
CA ARG A 90 -4.39 -4.39 -2.35
C ARG A 90 -4.69 -4.19 -3.83
N PHE A 91 -5.31 -3.09 -4.20
CA PHE A 91 -5.61 -2.79 -5.60
C PHE A 91 -4.34 -2.59 -6.42
N ILE A 92 -3.36 -1.83 -5.91
CA ILE A 92 -2.05 -1.68 -6.56
C ILE A 92 -1.36 -3.03 -6.73
N GLY A 93 -1.32 -3.86 -5.67
CA GLY A 93 -0.74 -5.19 -5.72
C GLY A 93 -1.36 -6.11 -6.78
N SER A 94 -2.66 -5.97 -7.05
CA SER A 94 -3.34 -6.73 -8.12
C SER A 94 -2.89 -6.38 -9.55
N LEU A 95 -2.21 -5.24 -9.73
CA LEU A 95 -1.66 -4.81 -11.01
C LEU A 95 -0.20 -5.23 -11.21
N ILE A 96 0.51 -5.58 -10.12
CA ILE A 96 1.92 -5.97 -10.19
C ILE A 96 2.06 -7.25 -11.02
N GLY A 97 3.02 -7.24 -11.95
CA GLY A 97 3.28 -8.35 -12.87
C GLY A 97 2.51 -8.27 -14.21
N LEU A 98 1.58 -7.32 -14.37
CA LEU A 98 1.03 -7.01 -15.69
C LEU A 98 2.08 -6.31 -16.55
N THR A 99 2.22 -6.75 -17.80
CA THR A 99 2.95 -5.95 -18.81
C THR A 99 2.13 -4.73 -19.22
N ASP A 100 2.77 -3.72 -19.79
CA ASP A 100 2.07 -2.57 -20.37
C ASP A 100 1.01 -2.99 -21.40
N GLU A 101 1.32 -4.00 -22.21
CA GLU A 101 0.35 -4.53 -23.18
C GLU A 101 -0.87 -5.12 -22.47
N GLN A 102 -0.66 -5.96 -21.45
CA GLN A 102 -1.74 -6.56 -20.66
C GLN A 102 -2.57 -5.50 -19.92
N PHE A 103 -1.91 -4.51 -19.32
CA PHE A 103 -2.58 -3.40 -18.63
C PHE A 103 -3.53 -2.61 -19.56
N ASN A 104 -3.22 -2.59 -20.85
CA ASN A 104 -4.01 -1.93 -21.88
C ASN A 104 -5.05 -2.84 -22.55
N ARG A 105 -5.12 -4.13 -22.22
CA ARG A 105 -6.16 -5.07 -22.69
C ARG A 105 -7.40 -5.04 -21.80
N GLU A 106 -8.52 -5.50 -22.36
CA GLU A 106 -9.77 -5.68 -21.62
C GLU A 106 -9.61 -6.74 -20.52
N THR A 107 -10.25 -6.52 -19.37
CA THR A 107 -10.25 -7.50 -18.26
C THR A 107 -11.05 -8.76 -18.61
N ALA A 108 -12.03 -8.62 -19.51
CA ALA A 108 -12.76 -9.67 -20.19
C ALA A 108 -13.37 -9.09 -21.48
N ALA A 109 -13.78 -9.94 -22.44
CA ALA A 109 -14.32 -9.49 -23.72
C ALA A 109 -15.49 -8.49 -23.55
N GLY A 110 -15.34 -7.29 -24.12
CA GLY A 110 -16.31 -6.20 -24.05
C GLY A 110 -16.37 -5.47 -22.70
N GLN A 111 -15.42 -5.72 -21.79
CA GLN A 111 -15.31 -5.02 -20.51
C GLN A 111 -14.21 -3.94 -20.56
N TRP A 112 -14.10 -3.17 -19.47
CA TRP A 112 -13.04 -2.16 -19.34
C TRP A 112 -11.65 -2.78 -19.40
N THR A 113 -10.67 -1.99 -19.84
CA THR A 113 -9.26 -2.36 -19.68
C THR A 113 -8.80 -2.19 -18.24
N TYR A 114 -7.74 -2.88 -17.83
CA TYR A 114 -7.15 -2.69 -16.49
C TYR A 114 -6.79 -1.22 -16.23
N ARG A 115 -6.25 -0.53 -17.24
CA ARG A 115 -6.01 0.92 -17.21
C ARG A 115 -7.28 1.75 -16.96
N VAL A 116 -8.39 1.41 -17.61
CA VAL A 116 -9.67 2.11 -17.40
C VAL A 116 -10.21 1.85 -15.99
N VAL A 117 -10.10 0.63 -15.47
CA VAL A 117 -10.45 0.31 -14.07
C VAL A 117 -9.63 1.15 -13.09
N ALA A 118 -8.29 1.20 -13.25
CA ALA A 118 -7.42 2.00 -12.40
C ALA A 118 -7.75 3.50 -12.47
N LYS A 119 -7.99 4.03 -13.67
CA LYS A 119 -8.42 5.42 -13.87
C LYS A 119 -9.78 5.70 -13.21
N HIS A 120 -10.71 4.77 -13.29
CA HIS A 120 -12.05 4.92 -12.71
C HIS A 120 -11.97 5.08 -11.19
N VAL A 121 -11.24 4.21 -10.49
CA VAL A 121 -11.06 4.28 -9.04
C VAL A 121 -10.43 5.62 -8.61
N LEU A 122 -9.39 6.07 -9.33
CA LEU A 122 -8.75 7.37 -9.09
C LEU A 122 -9.69 8.56 -9.34
N THR A 123 -10.53 8.49 -10.36
CA THR A 123 -11.46 9.60 -10.68
C THR A 123 -12.59 9.66 -9.65
N LEU A 124 -13.11 8.51 -9.23
CA LEU A 124 -14.20 8.41 -8.26
C LEU A 124 -13.81 8.94 -6.88
N GLU A 125 -12.60 8.61 -6.40
CA GLU A 125 -12.14 9.13 -5.11
C GLU A 125 -11.96 10.66 -5.16
N GLN A 126 -11.41 11.19 -6.26
CA GLN A 126 -11.15 12.62 -6.41
C GLN A 126 -12.47 13.40 -6.46
N ASP A 127 -13.46 12.87 -7.17
CA ASP A 127 -14.80 13.45 -7.24
C ASP A 127 -15.51 13.42 -5.87
N SER A 128 -15.39 12.31 -5.14
CA SER A 128 -15.93 12.17 -3.78
C SER A 128 -15.33 13.21 -2.82
N LEU A 129 -14.00 13.41 -2.85
CA LEU A 129 -13.33 14.40 -2.01
C LEU A 129 -13.68 15.85 -2.39
N LYS A 130 -13.85 16.14 -3.69
CA LYS A 130 -14.34 17.44 -4.18
C LYS A 130 -15.74 17.72 -3.67
N THR A 131 -16.65 16.76 -3.78
CA THR A 131 -18.03 16.85 -3.28
C THR A 131 -18.05 17.11 -1.77
N MET A 132 -17.28 16.34 -0.99
CA MET A 132 -17.17 16.56 0.46
C MET A 132 -16.67 17.97 0.82
N THR A 133 -15.74 18.52 0.04
CA THR A 133 -15.22 19.87 0.23
C THR A 133 -16.27 20.93 -0.11
N ALA A 134 -16.98 20.77 -1.24
CA ALA A 134 -18.06 21.65 -1.66
C ALA A 134 -19.20 21.68 -0.63
N ASP A 135 -19.63 20.53 -0.13
CA ASP A 135 -20.69 20.44 0.89
C ASP A 135 -20.31 21.12 2.20
N ARG A 136 -19.03 21.01 2.62
CA ARG A 136 -18.52 21.72 3.80
C ARG A 136 -18.57 23.23 3.60
N ALA A 137 -18.15 23.73 2.43
CA ALA A 137 -18.20 25.14 2.10
C ALA A 137 -19.65 25.67 2.03
N GLY A 138 -20.57 24.91 1.42
CA GLY A 138 -21.99 25.26 1.34
C GLY A 138 -22.65 25.39 2.72
N ARG A 139 -22.33 24.48 3.66
CA ARG A 139 -22.80 24.57 5.05
C ARG A 139 -22.24 25.78 5.79
N ALA A 140 -20.96 26.10 5.59
CA ALA A 140 -20.33 27.25 6.23
C ALA A 140 -20.90 28.60 5.77
N ASN A 141 -21.33 28.70 4.50
CA ASN A 141 -21.92 29.90 3.92
C ASN A 141 -23.43 30.07 4.20
N SER A 142 -24.06 29.07 4.83
CA SER A 142 -25.49 29.08 5.18
C SER A 142 -25.73 29.49 6.65
N HIS A 143 -24.67 29.87 7.36
CA HIS A 143 -24.65 30.36 8.75
C HIS A 143 -24.01 31.75 8.81
#